data_AF-A0A8X6ITG1-F1
#
_entry.id   AF-A0A8X6ITG1-F1
#
_cell.length_a   1.000
_cell.length_b   1.000
_cell.length_c   1.000
_cell.angle_alpha   90.00
_cell.angle_beta   90.00
_cell.angle_gamma   90.00
#
_symmetry.space_group_name_H-M   'P 1'
#
loop_
_entity.id
_entity.type
_entity.pdbx_description
1 polymer ?
#
loop_
_entity_poly.entity_id
_entity_poly.type
_entity_poly.pdbx_seq_one_letter_code
_entity_poly.pdbx_strand_id
1 'polypeptide(L)'
;MAPLTVFLIAVLYLQTTVSYGKIVNPCDVASVMLNLGQKKAAVSKWVCLAKFASGFNTQALSKPYPDGSHDFGLFQINDKYCRLGSADSCGVSCTDLVSDDITKSAKCALKIFQKEGFKLWPTWRDNCQAIDTSRFIVKCSLRAPSRGRLWLYHSVSSEEKGENN
;
A
#
# COMPACT_ATOMS: atom_id res chain seq x y z
N MET A 1 -10.84 16.67 46.18
CA MET A 1 -11.06 15.39 45.46
C MET A 1 -11.14 15.54 43.93
N ALA A 2 -11.05 16.74 43.35
CA ALA A 2 -11.07 16.97 41.89
C ALA A 2 -9.71 16.94 41.14
N PRO A 3 -8.52 17.16 41.75
CA PRO A 3 -7.28 17.22 40.94
C PRO A 3 -6.78 15.84 40.51
N LEU A 4 -7.01 14.80 41.33
CA LEU A 4 -6.67 13.42 41.01
C LEU A 4 -7.49 12.88 39.84
N THR A 5 -8.77 13.22 39.76
CA THR A 5 -9.64 12.78 38.65
C THR A 5 -9.24 13.43 37.33
N VAL A 6 -8.89 14.73 37.33
CA VAL A 6 -8.37 15.42 36.14
C VAL A 6 -7.04 14.81 35.68
N PHE A 7 -6.15 14.47 36.61
CA PHE A 7 -4.86 13.83 36.29
C PHE A 7 -5.05 12.43 35.68
N LEU A 8 -5.98 11.64 36.22
CA LEU A 8 -6.31 10.31 35.70
C LEU A 8 -6.93 10.38 34.30
N ILE A 9 -7.81 11.36 34.04
CA ILE A 9 -8.38 11.58 32.70
C ILE A 9 -7.30 12.01 31.71
N ALA A 10 -6.35 12.87 32.11
CA ALA A 10 -5.23 13.30 31.27
C ALA A 10 -4.28 12.13 30.93
N VAL A 11 -4.01 11.22 31.88
CA VAL A 11 -3.20 10.02 31.66
C VAL A 11 -3.93 9.00 30.76
N LEU A 12 -5.26 8.88 30.88
CA LEU A 12 -6.08 8.04 29.99
C LEU A 12 -6.14 8.56 28.55
N TYR A 13 -6.12 9.88 28.35
CA TYR A 13 -6.02 10.49 27.02
C TYR A 13 -4.61 10.36 26.39
N LEU A 14 -3.58 10.08 27.20
CA LEU A 14 -2.20 9.84 26.74
C LEU A 14 -1.93 8.39 26.31
N GLN A 15 -2.97 7.56 26.15
CA GLN A 15 -2.85 6.28 25.45
C GLN A 15 -2.64 6.59 23.97
N THR A 16 -1.41 6.95 23.61
CA THR A 16 -0.93 6.96 22.24
C THR A 16 -1.28 5.59 21.67
N THR A 17 -2.15 5.56 20.66
CA THR A 17 -2.48 4.34 19.95
C THR A 17 -1.18 3.78 19.38
N VAL A 18 -0.60 2.79 20.06
CA VAL A 18 0.46 1.98 19.49
C VAL A 18 -0.20 1.23 18.35
N SER A 19 -0.08 1.81 17.16
CA SER A 19 -0.53 1.22 15.92
C SER A 19 0.40 0.05 15.64
N TYR A 20 -0.02 -1.15 16.03
CA TYR A 20 0.66 -2.37 15.59
C TYR A 20 0.44 -2.51 14.09
N GLY A 21 1.54 -2.60 13.33
CA GLY A 21 1.52 -2.86 11.90
C GLY A 21 0.59 -4.01 11.53
N LYS A 22 -0.43 -3.74 10.72
CA LYS A 22 -1.36 -4.77 10.27
C LYS A 22 -0.65 -5.69 9.28
N ILE A 23 -0.60 -6.98 9.61
CA ILE A 23 -0.20 -8.01 8.64
C ILE A 23 -1.43 -8.34 7.79
N VAL A 24 -1.44 -7.85 6.55
CA VAL A 24 -2.58 -8.04 5.64
C VAL A 24 -2.59 -9.47 5.07
N ASN A 25 -3.79 -10.03 4.83
CA ASN A 25 -3.91 -11.33 4.20
C ASN A 25 -3.47 -11.26 2.72
N PRO A 26 -2.69 -12.24 2.20
CA PRO A 26 -2.32 -12.29 0.78
C PRO A 26 -3.51 -12.17 -0.19
N CYS A 27 -4.66 -12.74 0.17
CA CYS A 27 -5.85 -12.69 -0.66
C CYS A 27 -6.55 -11.33 -0.64
N ASP A 28 -6.34 -10.50 0.39
CA ASP A 28 -6.82 -9.12 0.40
C ASP A 28 -5.99 -8.26 -0.56
N VAL A 29 -4.66 -8.42 -0.55
CA VAL A 29 -3.77 -7.80 -1.55
C VAL A 29 -4.19 -8.19 -2.96
N ALA A 30 -4.47 -9.49 -3.15
CA ALA A 30 -4.91 -10.01 -4.44
C ALA A 30 -6.26 -9.42 -4.88
N SER A 31 -7.21 -9.33 -3.96
CA SER A 31 -8.55 -8.79 -4.22
C SER A 31 -8.51 -7.30 -4.54
N VAL A 32 -7.73 -6.51 -3.80
CA VAL A 32 -7.53 -5.09 -4.08
C VAL A 32 -6.93 -4.94 -5.48
N MET A 33 -5.81 -5.58 -5.79
CA MET A 33 -5.18 -5.47 -7.11
C MET A 33 -6.11 -5.88 -8.26
N LEU A 34 -6.92 -6.92 -8.07
CA LEU A 34 -7.92 -7.34 -9.05
C LEU A 34 -9.02 -6.28 -9.25
N ASN A 35 -9.49 -5.66 -8.16
CA ASN A 35 -10.46 -4.56 -8.19
C ASN A 35 -9.89 -3.30 -8.85
N LEU A 36 -8.57 -3.09 -8.75
CA LEU A 36 -7.82 -2.06 -9.50
C LEU A 36 -7.61 -2.39 -10.98
N GLY A 37 -8.27 -3.45 -11.50
CA GLY A 37 -8.24 -3.82 -12.91
C GLY A 37 -7.04 -4.67 -13.32
N GLN A 38 -6.21 -5.16 -12.38
CA GLN A 38 -5.11 -6.05 -12.73
C GLN A 38 -5.62 -7.43 -13.16
N LYS A 39 -5.02 -8.00 -14.20
CA LYS A 39 -5.28 -9.40 -14.60
C LYS A 39 -4.72 -10.35 -13.54
N LYS A 40 -5.33 -11.53 -13.36
CA LYS A 40 -4.91 -12.54 -12.36
C LYS A 40 -3.39 -12.84 -12.38
N ALA A 41 -2.79 -12.94 -13.57
CA ALA A 41 -1.36 -13.18 -13.72
C ALA A 41 -0.46 -12.02 -13.25
N ALA A 42 -0.97 -10.78 -13.23
CA ALA A 42 -0.28 -9.62 -12.64
C ALA A 42 -0.56 -9.54 -11.14
N VAL A 43 -1.77 -9.88 -10.70
CA VAL A 43 -2.15 -9.94 -9.29
C VAL A 43 -1.21 -10.85 -8.50
N SER A 44 -0.89 -12.04 -9.00
CA SER A 44 0.04 -12.96 -8.32
C SER A 44 1.44 -12.36 -8.11
N LYS A 45 1.90 -11.52 -9.04
CA LYS A 45 3.17 -10.80 -8.96
C LYS A 45 3.15 -9.76 -7.82
N TRP A 46 2.07 -8.99 -7.72
CA TRP A 46 1.89 -8.02 -6.64
C TRP A 46 1.88 -8.66 -5.25
N VAL A 47 1.24 -9.83 -5.11
CA VAL A 47 1.24 -10.58 -3.85
C VAL A 47 2.64 -11.10 -3.51
N CYS A 48 3.41 -11.58 -4.50
CA CYS A 48 4.80 -11.95 -4.30
C CYS A 48 5.65 -10.75 -3.84
N LEU A 49 5.52 -9.60 -4.50
CA LEU A 49 6.22 -8.38 -4.12
C LEU A 49 5.92 -8.01 -2.66
N ALA A 50 4.64 -7.94 -2.28
CA ALA A 50 4.25 -7.60 -0.91
C ALA A 50 4.82 -8.57 0.15
N LYS A 51 4.90 -9.87 -0.18
CA LYS A 51 5.51 -10.87 0.71
C LYS A 51 6.96 -10.54 1.04
N PHE A 52 7.77 -10.26 0.01
CA PHE A 52 9.21 -10.09 0.19
C PHE A 52 9.60 -8.65 0.54
N ALA A 53 8.82 -7.66 0.13
CA ALA A 53 9.07 -6.26 0.44
C ALA A 53 8.82 -5.95 1.92
N SER A 54 7.72 -6.43 2.49
CA SER A 54 7.28 -6.02 3.83
C SER A 54 6.83 -7.18 4.72
N GLY A 55 6.81 -8.43 4.22
CA GLY A 55 6.18 -9.53 4.95
C GLY A 55 4.67 -9.35 5.09
N PHE A 56 4.04 -8.59 4.20
CA PHE A 56 2.65 -8.12 4.30
C PHE A 56 2.36 -7.12 5.44
N ASN A 57 3.39 -6.53 6.06
CA ASN A 57 3.18 -5.48 7.05
C ASN A 57 2.84 -4.15 6.37
N THR A 58 1.62 -3.64 6.58
CA THR A 58 1.18 -2.36 6.02
C THR A 58 1.97 -1.18 6.55
N GLN A 59 2.54 -1.28 7.75
CA GLN A 59 3.31 -0.22 8.41
C GLN A 59 4.82 -0.46 8.35
N ALA A 60 5.29 -1.32 7.44
CA ALA A 60 6.72 -1.53 7.25
C ALA A 60 7.43 -0.22 6.87
N LEU A 61 8.56 0.05 7.51
CA LEU A 61 9.42 1.18 7.20
C LEU A 61 10.84 0.65 7.01
N SER A 62 11.49 1.02 5.90
CA SER A 62 12.88 0.65 5.68
C SER A 62 13.80 1.39 6.66
N LYS A 63 15.01 0.84 6.84
CA LYS A 63 16.13 1.63 7.35
C LYS A 63 16.38 2.82 6.40
N PRO A 64 16.89 3.95 6.90
CA PRO A 64 17.27 5.07 6.05
C PRO A 64 18.33 4.63 5.06
N TYR A 65 18.18 5.06 3.81
CA TYR A 65 19.22 4.99 2.79
C TYR A 65 20.30 6.05 3.04
N PRO A 66 21.47 5.96 2.39
CA PRO A 66 22.54 6.95 2.56
C PRO A 66 22.14 8.40 2.22
N ASP A 67 21.15 8.59 1.34
CA ASP A 67 20.59 9.90 0.98
C ASP A 67 19.51 10.38 1.96
N GLY A 68 19.25 9.63 3.04
CA GLY A 68 18.23 9.90 4.04
C GLY A 68 16.82 9.51 3.63
N SER A 69 16.62 8.96 2.42
CA SER A 69 15.29 8.50 2.00
C SER A 69 14.89 7.20 2.70
N HIS A 70 13.58 6.94 2.72
CA HIS A 70 13.01 5.70 3.25
C HIS A 70 11.97 5.11 2.30
N ASP A 71 11.72 3.81 2.42
CA ASP A 71 10.65 3.10 1.75
C ASP A 71 9.51 2.78 2.73
N PHE A 72 8.27 2.96 2.26
CA PHE A 72 7.06 2.94 3.07
C PHE A 72 6.10 1.82 2.70
N GLY A 73 5.59 1.20 3.74
CA GLY A 73 4.43 0.32 3.77
C GLY A 73 4.55 -0.96 2.97
N LEU A 74 3.38 -1.49 2.60
CA LEU A 74 3.20 -2.82 2.04
C LEU A 74 4.11 -3.13 0.84
N PHE A 75 4.28 -2.15 -0.05
CA PHE A 75 5.04 -2.30 -1.29
C PHE A 75 6.42 -1.64 -1.22
N GLN A 76 6.86 -1.16 -0.04
CA GLN A 76 8.14 -0.46 0.14
C GLN A 76 8.34 0.63 -0.93
N ILE A 77 7.43 1.61 -0.94
CA ILE A 77 7.45 2.73 -1.88
C ILE A 77 8.33 3.84 -1.30
N ASN A 78 9.35 4.25 -2.05
CA ASN A 78 10.25 5.32 -1.65
C ASN A 78 9.54 6.65 -1.41
N ASP A 79 9.98 7.42 -0.42
CA ASP A 79 9.36 8.69 -0.04
C ASP A 79 9.27 9.71 -1.18
N LYS A 80 10.13 9.64 -2.21
CA LYS A 80 10.00 10.51 -3.39
C LYS A 80 8.63 10.41 -4.07
N TYR A 81 7.87 9.32 -3.87
CA TYR A 81 6.54 9.14 -4.42
C TYR A 81 5.40 9.62 -3.50
N CYS A 82 5.68 10.02 -2.26
CA CYS A 82 4.68 10.52 -1.31
C CYS A 82 5.05 11.85 -0.64
N ARG A 83 6.27 12.36 -0.89
CA ARG A 83 6.74 13.65 -0.43
C ARG A 83 6.02 14.77 -1.19
N LEU A 84 5.53 15.76 -0.46
CA LEU A 84 4.95 16.99 -1.03
C LEU A 84 5.99 17.73 -1.88
N GLY A 85 5.56 18.28 -3.01
CA GLY A 85 6.44 18.99 -3.95
C GLY A 85 7.33 18.10 -4.83
N SER A 86 7.32 16.78 -4.64
CA SER A 86 8.02 15.87 -5.56
C SER A 86 7.31 15.77 -6.90
N ALA A 87 8.07 15.92 -7.99
CA ALA A 87 7.56 15.77 -9.36
C ALA A 87 7.00 14.37 -9.65
N ASP A 88 7.49 13.35 -8.92
CA ASP A 88 7.05 11.96 -9.07
C ASP A 88 5.94 11.56 -8.11
N SER A 89 5.44 12.49 -7.28
CA SER A 89 4.45 12.19 -6.27
C SER A 89 3.20 11.49 -6.84
N CYS A 90 2.70 10.51 -6.08
CA CYS A 90 1.44 9.83 -6.33
C CYS A 90 0.22 10.69 -5.94
N GLY A 91 0.41 11.85 -5.31
CA GLY A 91 -0.69 12.65 -4.74
C GLY A 91 -1.20 12.08 -3.41
N VAL A 92 -0.36 11.32 -2.71
CA VAL A 92 -0.65 10.73 -1.40
C VAL A 92 0.45 11.14 -0.42
N SER A 93 0.12 11.19 0.87
CA SER A 93 1.10 11.38 1.93
C SER A 93 1.83 10.06 2.25
N CYS A 94 3.02 10.13 2.87
CA CYS A 94 3.72 8.90 3.27
C CYS A 94 2.99 8.15 4.39
N THR A 95 2.17 8.84 5.18
CA THR A 95 1.26 8.24 6.17
C THR A 95 0.13 7.44 5.51
N ASP A 96 -0.36 7.87 4.34
CA ASP A 96 -1.33 7.08 3.57
C ASP A 96 -0.76 5.72 3.16
N LEU A 97 0.55 5.67 2.86
CA LEU A 97 1.22 4.45 2.40
C LEU A 97 1.37 3.39 3.50
N VAL A 98 1.34 3.81 4.76
CA VAL A 98 1.45 2.95 5.94
C VAL A 98 0.11 2.70 6.63
N SER A 99 -1.01 3.04 6.00
CA SER A 99 -2.34 2.80 6.56
C SER A 99 -2.80 1.35 6.43
N ASP A 100 -3.79 0.95 7.23
CA ASP A 100 -4.39 -0.39 7.19
C ASP A 100 -5.21 -0.65 5.90
N ASP A 101 -5.68 0.42 5.25
CA ASP A 101 -6.29 0.36 3.92
C ASP A 101 -5.21 0.49 2.85
N ILE A 102 -4.91 -0.65 2.23
CA ILE A 102 -3.84 -0.76 1.24
C ILE A 102 -4.21 -0.15 -0.13
N THR A 103 -5.41 0.40 -0.30
CA THR A 103 -5.91 0.90 -1.60
C THR A 103 -5.03 2.04 -2.12
N LYS A 104 -4.66 3.01 -1.27
CA LYS A 104 -3.80 4.13 -1.67
C LYS A 104 -2.38 3.65 -2.04
N SER A 105 -1.80 2.77 -1.22
CA SER A 105 -0.50 2.15 -1.51
C SER A 105 -0.51 1.35 -2.81
N ALA A 106 -1.59 0.60 -3.07
CA ALA A 106 -1.75 -0.17 -4.29
C ALA A 106 -1.93 0.72 -5.54
N LYS A 107 -2.75 1.78 -5.47
CA LYS A 107 -2.87 2.78 -6.55
C LYS A 107 -1.51 3.42 -6.87
N CYS A 108 -0.75 3.83 -5.86
CA CYS A 108 0.56 4.43 -6.06
C CYS A 108 1.57 3.43 -6.68
N ALA A 109 1.61 2.19 -6.18
CA ALA A 109 2.45 1.14 -6.76
C ALA A 109 2.12 0.88 -8.24
N LEU A 110 0.83 0.86 -8.61
CA LEU A 110 0.41 0.73 -10.01
C LEU A 110 0.85 1.92 -10.88
N LYS A 111 0.77 3.15 -10.36
CA LYS A 111 1.25 4.35 -11.06
C LYS A 111 2.75 4.28 -11.35
N ILE A 112 3.54 3.84 -10.36
CA ILE A 112 4.99 3.62 -10.52
C ILE A 112 5.26 2.51 -11.54
N PHE A 113 4.53 1.40 -11.44
CA PHE A 113 4.66 0.27 -12.38
C PHE A 113 4.32 0.65 -13.82
N GLN A 114 3.36 1.54 -14.05
CA GLN A 114 3.05 2.01 -15.42
C GLN A 114 4.20 2.77 -16.07
N LYS A 115 5.01 3.48 -15.27
CA LYS A 115 6.17 4.22 -15.77
C LYS A 115 7.39 3.32 -15.96
N GLU A 116 7.67 2.47 -14.97
CA GLU A 116 8.98 1.80 -14.88
C GLU A 116 8.92 0.26 -14.82
N GLY A 117 7.72 -0.30 -14.63
CA GLY A 117 7.54 -1.72 -14.37
C GLY A 117 8.10 -2.15 -13.01
N PHE A 118 8.23 -3.46 -12.80
CA PHE A 118 8.71 -4.01 -11.53
C PHE A 118 10.22 -3.83 -11.29
N LYS A 119 11.00 -3.37 -12.27
CA LYS A 119 12.47 -3.26 -12.17
C LYS A 119 12.92 -2.28 -11.06
N LEU A 120 12.04 -1.38 -10.62
CA LEU A 120 12.30 -0.47 -9.51
C LEU A 120 12.28 -1.12 -8.13
N TRP A 121 11.81 -2.36 -8.02
CA TRP A 121 11.85 -3.11 -6.78
C TRP A 121 12.97 -4.17 -6.86
N PRO A 122 14.16 -3.93 -6.28
CA PRO A 122 15.22 -4.94 -6.24
C PRO A 122 14.72 -6.27 -5.65
N THR A 123 13.90 -6.17 -4.60
CA THR A 123 13.25 -7.33 -3.96
C THR A 123 12.40 -8.15 -4.92
N TRP A 124 11.73 -7.51 -5.89
CA TRP A 124 10.99 -8.23 -6.94
C TRP A 124 11.95 -9.04 -7.83
N ARG A 125 13.01 -8.41 -8.33
CA ARG A 125 14.02 -9.06 -9.18
C ARG A 125 14.60 -10.28 -8.48
N ASP A 126 14.95 -10.12 -7.21
CA ASP A 126 15.72 -11.11 -6.45
C ASP A 126 14.85 -12.30 -5.98
N ASN A 127 13.55 -12.11 -5.79
CA ASN A 127 12.69 -13.12 -5.16
C ASN A 127 11.50 -13.59 -6.01
N CYS A 128 11.07 -12.81 -6.99
CA CYS A 128 9.80 -13.04 -7.69
C CYS A 128 9.94 -13.20 -9.21
N GLN A 129 10.94 -12.57 -9.84
CA GLN A 129 11.03 -12.51 -11.29
C GLN A 129 11.24 -13.88 -11.95
N ALA A 130 12.01 -14.77 -11.32
CA ALA A 130 12.40 -16.07 -11.88
C ALA A 130 11.52 -17.24 -11.43
N ILE A 131 10.43 -16.99 -10.71
CA ILE A 131 9.56 -18.04 -10.14
C ILE A 131 8.13 -17.94 -10.66
N ASP A 132 7.41 -19.05 -10.64
CA ASP A 132 5.96 -19.01 -10.85
C ASP A 132 5.27 -18.39 -9.63
N THR A 133 4.80 -17.14 -9.82
CA THR A 133 4.09 -16.41 -8.78
C THR A 133 2.65 -16.89 -8.56
N SER A 134 2.08 -17.71 -9.44
CA SER A 134 0.70 -18.22 -9.30
C SER A 134 0.47 -18.91 -7.95
N ARG A 135 1.51 -19.54 -7.39
CA ARG A 135 1.52 -20.17 -6.07
C ARG A 135 1.09 -19.26 -4.92
N PHE A 136 1.26 -17.94 -5.05
CA PHE A 136 0.88 -16.97 -4.02
C PHE A 136 -0.62 -16.69 -3.97
N ILE A 137 -1.38 -17.07 -4.99
CA ILE A 137 -2.83 -16.83 -5.07
C ILE A 137 -3.66 -18.10 -5.25
N VAL A 138 -3.04 -19.28 -5.21
CA VAL A 138 -3.72 -20.56 -5.44
C VAL A 138 -4.86 -20.82 -4.44
N LYS A 139 -4.74 -20.28 -3.21
CA LYS A 139 -5.76 -20.41 -2.16
C LYS A 139 -6.78 -19.26 -2.17
N CYS A 140 -6.67 -18.31 -3.09
CA CYS A 140 -7.53 -17.13 -3.13
C CYS A 140 -8.73 -17.33 -4.05
N SER A 141 -9.93 -17.08 -3.52
CA SER A 141 -11.18 -17.09 -4.29
C SER A 141 -11.38 -15.79 -5.07
N LEU A 142 -10.55 -15.58 -6.09
CA LEU A 142 -10.55 -14.34 -6.89
C LEU A 142 -11.66 -14.35 -7.96
N ARG A 143 -12.68 -13.51 -7.74
CA ARG A 143 -13.76 -13.23 -8.70
C ARG A 143 -13.50 -11.89 -9.36
N ALA A 144 -13.42 -11.87 -10.69
CA ALA A 144 -13.28 -10.61 -11.42
C ALA A 144 -14.50 -9.70 -11.15
N PRO A 145 -14.31 -8.37 -11.03
CA PRO A 145 -15.44 -7.44 -10.92
C PRO A 145 -16.38 -7.60 -12.11
N SER A 146 -17.70 -7.57 -11.87
CA SER A 146 -18.66 -7.50 -12.97
C SER A 146 -18.40 -6.25 -13.81
N ARG A 147 -18.65 -6.33 -15.12
CA ARG A 147 -18.33 -5.26 -16.10
C ARG A 147 -18.87 -3.88 -15.69
N GLY A 148 -19.98 -3.83 -14.95
CA GLY A 148 -20.58 -2.59 -14.41
C GLY A 148 -19.85 -1.98 -13.21
N ARG A 149 -19.14 -2.77 -12.39
CA ARG A 149 -18.41 -2.29 -11.21
C ARG A 149 -17.06 -1.65 -11.57
N LEU A 150 -16.48 -2.03 -12.71
CA LEU A 150 -15.21 -1.47 -13.18
C LEU A 150 -15.35 0.03 -13.55
N TRP A 151 -16.51 0.43 -14.09
CA TRP A 151 -16.82 1.83 -14.40
C TRP A 151 -16.90 2.72 -13.16
N LEU A 152 -17.50 2.22 -12.08
CA LEU A 152 -17.57 2.94 -10.80
C LEU A 152 -16.18 3.18 -10.19
N TYR A 153 -15.24 2.25 -10.40
CA TYR A 153 -13.87 2.44 -9.94
C TYR A 153 -13.13 3.51 -10.76
N HIS A 154 -13.33 3.53 -12.08
CA HIS A 154 -12.78 4.58 -12.94
C HIS A 154 -13.36 5.96 -12.63
N SER A 155 -14.65 6.06 -12.25
CA SER A 155 -15.27 7.35 -11.89
C SER A 155 -14.75 7.91 -10.56
N VAL A 156 -14.50 7.06 -9.55
CA VAL A 156 -13.90 7.50 -8.26
C VAL A 156 -12.48 8.04 -8.45
N SER A 157 -11.71 7.53 -9.41
CA SER A 157 -10.36 8.08 -9.71
C SER A 157 -10.39 9.44 -10.42
N SER A 158 -11.51 9.82 -11.04
CA SER A 158 -11.68 11.15 -11.65
C SER A 158 -12.24 12.20 -10.70
N GLU A 159 -12.86 11.81 -9.59
CA GLU A 159 -13.45 12.73 -8.61
C GLU A 159 -12.40 13.37 -7.68
N GLU A 160 -11.28 12.69 -7.36
CA GLU A 160 -10.18 13.29 -6.56
C GLU A 160 -9.40 14.39 -7.30
N LYS A 161 -9.68 14.64 -8.59
CA LYS A 161 -9.08 15.73 -9.37
C LYS A 161 -9.89 17.02 -9.37
N GLY A 162 -11.02 17.06 -8.66
CA GLY A 162 -12.04 18.10 -8.79
C GLY A 162 -12.33 18.94 -7.53
N GLU A 163 -11.47 18.93 -6.51
CA GLU A 163 -11.68 19.75 -5.31
C GLU A 163 -10.42 20.57 -4.99
N ASN A 164 -10.19 21.56 -5.86
CA ASN A 164 -9.40 22.77 -5.60
C ASN A 164 -9.75 23.77 -6.71
N ASN A 165 -10.92 24.39 -6.58
CA ASN A 165 -11.21 25.70 -7.16
C ASN A 165 -12.08 26.48 -6.18
#